data_AF-A0A842S269-F1
#
_entry.id   AF-A0A842S269-F1
#
_cell.length_a   1.000
_cell.length_b   1.000
_cell.length_c   1.000
_cell.angle_alpha   90.00
_cell.angle_beta   90.00
_cell.angle_gamma   90.00
#
_symmetry.space_group_name_H-M   'P 1'
#
loop_
_entity.id
_entity.type
_entity.pdbx_description
1 polymer ?
#
loop_
_entity_poly.entity_id
_entity_poly.type
_entity_poly.pdbx_seq_one_letter_code
_entity_poly.pdbx_strand_id
1 'polypeptide(L)' 'MREIPPPFCFICKNDFEDKVDRMFYCICDTAVCDECVNSVKNSESTWICPKCNTENNLEKSKLFRENP' A
#
# COMPACT_ATOMS: atom_id res chain seq x y z
N MET A 1 -15.45 10.28 -3.33
CA MET A 1 -15.15 9.05 -2.55
C MET A 1 -14.63 9.49 -1.19
N ARG A 2 -15.05 8.88 -0.07
CA ARG A 2 -14.50 9.22 1.25
C ARG A 2 -12.99 8.98 1.24
N GLU A 3 -12.22 9.96 1.69
CA GLU A 3 -10.77 9.80 1.85
C GLU A 3 -10.50 8.78 2.95
N ILE A 4 -9.60 7.84 2.69
CA ILE A 4 -9.21 6.78 3.63
C ILE A 4 -7.70 6.90 3.80
N PRO A 5 -7.26 7.66 4.81
CA PRO A 5 -5.85 7.80 5.06
C PRO A 5 -5.29 6.51 5.69
N PRO A 6 -3.98 6.30 5.62
CA PRO A 6 -3.33 5.27 6.41
C PRO A 6 -3.61 5.47 7.92
N PRO A 7 -3.63 4.40 8.74
CA PRO A 7 -3.24 3.03 8.40
C PRO A 7 -4.40 2.16 7.89
N PHE A 8 -5.49 2.74 7.36
CA PHE A 8 -6.56 1.94 6.75
C PHE A 8 -6.19 1.48 5.35
N CYS A 9 -6.48 0.22 5.01
CA CYS A 9 -6.33 -0.24 3.64
C CYS A 9 -7.38 0.42 2.73
N PHE A 10 -6.94 1.06 1.65
CA PHE A 10 -7.84 1.71 0.70
C PHE A 10 -8.82 0.74 0.01
N ILE A 11 -8.50 -0.54 -0.09
CA ILE A 11 -9.34 -1.54 -0.76
C ILE A 11 -10.30 -2.19 0.23
N CYS A 12 -9.80 -2.93 1.22
CA CYS A 12 -10.64 -3.68 2.16
C CYS A 12 -11.19 -2.86 3.34
N LYS A 13 -10.73 -1.61 3.52
CA LYS A 13 -11.19 -0.66 4.55
C LYS A 13 -10.89 -1.09 6.00
N ASN A 14 -10.19 -2.20 6.20
CA ASN A 14 -9.75 -2.66 7.50
C ASN A 14 -8.63 -1.77 8.05
N ASP A 15 -8.57 -1.70 9.38
CA ASP A 15 -7.55 -1.00 10.14
C ASP A 15 -6.29 -1.87 10.30
N PHE A 16 -5.12 -1.25 10.16
CA PHE A 16 -3.80 -1.87 10.32
C PHE A 16 -2.89 -1.04 11.24
N GLU A 17 -3.44 -0.26 12.19
CA GLU A 17 -2.66 0.51 13.17
C GLU A 17 -1.58 -0.36 13.87
N ASP A 18 -1.93 -1.58 14.27
CA ASP A 18 -0.99 -2.53 14.91
C ASP A 18 -0.13 -3.35 13.91
N LYS A 19 -0.34 -3.16 12.60
CA LYS A 19 0.25 -3.99 11.51
C LYS A 19 0.72 -3.14 10.34
N VAL A 20 1.23 -1.94 10.62
CA VAL A 20 1.71 -0.98 9.62
C VAL A 20 2.89 -1.52 8.78
N ASP A 21 3.59 -2.54 9.27
CA ASP A 21 4.62 -3.30 8.55
C ASP A 21 4.06 -4.13 7.39
N ARG A 22 2.78 -4.49 7.42
CA ARG A 22 2.08 -5.24 6.36
C ARG A 22 1.40 -4.34 5.33
N MET A 23 1.79 -3.06 5.26
CA MET A 23 1.20 -2.08 4.36
C MET A 23 2.19 -1.52 3.34
N PHE A 24 1.65 -1.15 2.18
CA PHE A 24 2.34 -0.52 1.05
C PHE A 24 1.77 0.88 0.86
N TYR A 25 2.65 1.88 0.89
CA TYR A 25 2.30 3.29 0.95
C TYR A 25 2.61 4.00 -0.38
N CYS A 26 1.66 4.80 -0.84
CA CYS A 26 1.86 5.74 -1.93
C CYS A 26 2.00 7.16 -1.36
N ILE A 27 2.77 8.02 -2.04
CA ILE A 27 2.99 9.42 -1.67
C ILE A 27 1.73 10.29 -1.68
N CYS A 28 0.60 9.80 -2.21
CA CYS A 28 -0.69 10.48 -2.22
C CYS A 28 -1.56 10.16 -0.97
N ASP A 29 -0.90 9.76 0.12
CA ASP A 29 -1.48 9.34 1.39
C ASP A 29 -2.51 8.23 1.22
N THR A 30 -2.13 7.19 0.46
CA THR A 30 -2.95 5.98 0.27
C THR A 30 -2.12 4.77 0.65
N ALA A 31 -2.72 3.86 1.43
CA ALA A 31 -2.09 2.61 1.79
C ALA A 31 -2.92 1.40 1.35
N VAL A 32 -2.24 0.31 0.99
CA VAL A 32 -2.84 -0.97 0.62
C VAL A 32 -2.15 -2.06 1.43
N CYS A 33 -2.90 -3.00 2.02
CA CYS A 33 -2.30 -4.11 2.77
C CYS A 33 -1.70 -5.16 1.84
N ASP A 34 -0.82 -6.00 2.36
CA ASP A 34 -0.20 -7.14 1.69
C ASP A 34 -1.17 -8.14 1.02
N GLU A 35 -2.35 -8.34 1.58
CA GLU A 35 -3.38 -9.17 0.96
C GLU A 35 -3.98 -8.47 -0.27
N CYS A 36 -4.27 -7.18 -0.17
CA CYS A 36 -4.92 -6.42 -1.23
C CYS A 36 -3.93 -5.96 -2.32
N VAL A 37 -2.63 -5.81 -2.01
CA VAL A 37 -1.64 -5.30 -2.98
C VAL A 37 -1.51 -6.22 -4.19
N ASN A 38 -1.74 -7.53 -4.01
CA ASN A 38 -1.72 -8.51 -5.10
C ASN A 38 -2.77 -8.22 -6.19
N SER A 39 -3.89 -7.58 -5.85
CA SER A 39 -4.93 -7.19 -6.82
C SER A 39 -4.60 -5.94 -7.65
N VAL A 40 -3.60 -5.17 -7.21
CA VAL A 40 -3.14 -3.94 -7.87
C VAL A 40 -1.67 -4.03 -8.30
N LYS A 41 -1.08 -5.22 -8.22
CA LYS A 41 0.30 -5.50 -8.61
C LYS A 41 0.43 -5.44 -10.13
N ASN A 42 1.42 -4.70 -10.62
CA ASN A 42 1.70 -4.55 -12.05
C ASN A 42 2.80 -5.51 -12.51
N SER A 43 3.79 -5.73 -11.65
CA SER A 43 4.93 -6.62 -11.89
C SER A 43 5.39 -7.25 -10.57
N GLU A 44 6.37 -8.15 -10.61
CA GLU A 44 6.96 -8.73 -9.40
C GLU A 44 7.52 -7.70 -8.41
N SER A 45 7.85 -6.49 -8.87
CA SER A 45 8.48 -5.45 -8.06
C SER A 45 7.64 -4.18 -7.92
N THR A 46 6.49 -4.07 -8.58
CA THR A 46 5.70 -2.83 -8.62
C THR A 46 4.19 -3.04 -8.48
N TRP A 47 3.51 -2.02 -7.97
CA TRP A 47 2.06 -1.95 -7.85
C TRP A 47 1.53 -0.57 -8.26
N ILE A 48 0.29 -0.52 -8.76
CA ILE A 48 -0.37 0.73 -9.16
C ILE A 48 -1.26 1.22 -8.02
N CYS A 49 -1.08 2.47 -7.60
CA CYS A 49 -1.93 3.06 -6.57
C CYS A 49 -3.38 3.18 -7.08
N PRO A 50 -4.39 2.61 -6.40
CA PRO A 50 -5.78 2.63 -6.85
C PRO A 50 -6.45 4.01 -6.76
N LYS A 51 -5.80 4.99 -6.12
CA LYS A 51 -6.30 6.38 -6.01
C LYS A 51 -5.74 7.28 -7.11
N CYS A 52 -4.42 7.27 -7.32
CA CYS A 52 -3.73 8.23 -8.21
C CYS A 52 -3.07 7.59 -9.44
N ASN A 53 -3.17 6.26 -9.60
CA ASN A 53 -2.57 5.49 -10.70
C ASN A 53 -1.05 5.59 -10.82
N THR A 54 -0.36 6.11 -9.80
CA THR A 54 1.10 6.12 -9.75
C THR A 54 1.63 4.71 -9.54
N GLU A 55 2.64 4.33 -10.32
CA GLU A 55 3.38 3.09 -10.11
C GLU A 55 4.38 3.25 -8.95
N ASN A 56 4.32 2.33 -8.00
CA ASN A 56 5.17 2.32 -6.81
C ASN A 56 5.96 1.01 -6.77
N ASN A 57 7.21 1.06 -6.32
CA ASN A 57 7.99 -0.15 -6.06
C ASN A 57 7.56 -0.78 -4.73
N LEU A 58 7.27 -2.08 -4.73
CA LEU A 58 6.75 -2.82 -3.57
C LEU A 58 7.64 -2.63 -2.35
N GLU A 59 8.93 -2.95 -2.44
CA GLU A 59 9.83 -2.89 -1.29
C GLU A 59 10.08 -1.47 -0.80
N LYS A 60 10.28 -0.51 -1.71
CA LYS A 60 10.48 0.90 -1.34
C LYS A 60 9.23 1.53 -0.72
N SER A 61 8.04 1.00 -1.03
CA SER A 61 6.76 1.48 -0.53
C SER A 61 6.37 0.91 0.84
N LYS A 62 7.15 -0.04 1.41
CA LYS A 62 6.97 -0.45 2.81
C LYS A 62 7.62 0.56 3.77
N LEU A 63 7.04 0.70 4.95
CA LEU A 63 7.61 1.50 6.04
C LEU A 63 8.91 0.89 6.57
N PHE A 64 8.89 -0.41 6.86
CA PHE A 64 10.06 -1.16 7.29
C PHE A 64 10.62 -1.90 6.08
N ARG A 65 11.89 -1.65 5.80
CA ARG A 65 12.63 -2.27 4.71
C ARG A 65 13.58 -3.28 5.33
N GLU A 66 13.66 -4.47 4.76
CA GLU A 66 14.74 -5.37 5.11
C GLU A 66 16.04 -4.74 4.61
N ASN A 67 16.89 -4.27 5.52
CA ASN A 67 18.24 -3.85 5.14
C ASN A 67 19.00 -5.12 4.73
N PRO A 68 19.58 -5.17 3.51
CA PRO A 68 20.46 -6.26 3.11
C PRO A 68 21.76 -6.28 3.92
#